data_AF-A0A354YYB7-F1
#
_entry.id   AF-A0A354YYB7-F1
#
_cell.length_a   1.000
_cell.length_b   1.000
_cell.length_c   1.000
_cell.angle_alpha   90.00
_cell.angle_beta   90.00
_cell.angle_gamma   90.00
#
_symmetry.space_group_name_H-M   'P 1'
#
loop_
_entity.id
_entity.type
_entity.pdbx_description
1 polymer ?
#
loop_
_entity_poly.entity_id
_entity_poly.type
_entity_poly.pdbx_seq_one_letter_code
_entity_poly.pdbx_strand_id
1 'polypeptide(L)' 'MARKAVDYKGSSDYIVSDELRNSVNIAIALQKPLLIKGEPGTGKTMLA' A
#
# COMPACT_ATOMS: atom_id res chain seq x y z
N MET A 1 2.43 -1.79 -25.07
CA MET A 1 2.05 -2.69 -23.95
C MET A 1 1.75 -1.83 -22.73
N ALA A 2 0.47 -1.59 -22.42
CA ALA A 2 0.11 -0.84 -21.20
C ALA A 2 0.33 -1.74 -19.98
N ARG A 3 1.18 -1.32 -19.04
CA ARG A 3 1.39 -2.03 -17.77
C ARG A 3 0.07 -2.05 -17.01
N LYS A 4 -0.44 -3.24 -16.74
CA LYS A 4 -1.65 -3.46 -15.95
C LYS A 4 -1.46 -2.81 -14.58
N ALA A 5 -2.27 -1.81 -14.25
CA ALA A 5 -2.29 -1.23 -12.91
C ALA A 5 -2.68 -2.34 -11.93
N VAL A 6 -1.78 -2.64 -11.00
CA VAL A 6 -2.00 -3.67 -9.98
C VAL A 6 -2.81 -3.00 -8.87
N ASP A 7 -4.10 -3.31 -8.80
CA ASP A 7 -4.93 -2.96 -7.64
C ASP A 7 -4.47 -3.81 -6.45
N TYR A 8 -3.84 -3.18 -5.46
CA TYR A 8 -3.52 -3.84 -4.20
C TYR A 8 -4.82 -4.11 -3.44
N LYS A 9 -5.03 -5.36 -2.99
CA LYS A 9 -6.24 -5.77 -2.24
C LYS A 9 -6.00 -6.08 -0.76
N GLY A 10 -4.77 -5.96 -0.26
CA GLY A 10 -4.38 -6.48 1.06
C GLY A 10 -3.86 -7.93 0.99
N SER A 11 -3.33 -8.45 2.10
CA SER A 11 -3.06 -9.88 2.30
C SER A 11 -4.05 -10.45 3.33
N SER A 12 -4.21 -11.79 3.37
CA SER A 12 -5.10 -12.48 4.30
C SER A 12 -4.87 -12.12 5.78
N ASP A 13 -3.67 -11.65 6.12
CA ASP A 13 -3.25 -11.36 7.49
C ASP A 13 -3.06 -9.86 7.76
N TYR A 14 -3.40 -8.99 6.80
CA TYR A 14 -3.16 -7.55 6.93
C TYR A 14 -4.45 -6.75 6.78
N ILE A 15 -4.93 -6.22 7.91
CA ILE A 15 -6.07 -5.30 7.96
C ILE A 15 -5.60 -3.93 7.48
N VAL A 16 -5.81 -3.65 6.20
CA VAL A 16 -5.65 -2.32 5.62
C VAL A 16 -6.97 -1.57 5.70
N SER A 17 -6.94 -0.37 6.25
CA SER A 17 -8.05 0.58 6.05
C SER A 17 -8.17 0.92 4.56
N ASP A 18 -9.38 1.23 4.12
CA ASP A 18 -9.61 1.65 2.72
C ASP A 18 -8.76 2.87 2.33
N GLU A 19 -8.49 3.76 3.29
CA GLU A 19 -7.64 4.93 3.11
C GLU A 19 -6.17 4.57 2.83
N LEU A 20 -5.63 3.60 3.58
CA LEU A 20 -4.26 3.11 3.38
C LEU A 20 -4.14 2.40 2.03
N ARG A 21 -5.13 1.58 1.67
CA ARG A 21 -5.19 0.90 0.38
C ARG A 21 -5.21 1.89 -0.79
N ASN A 22 -6.02 2.94 -0.69
CA ASN A 22 -6.08 3.97 -1.72
C ASN A 22 -4.73 4.70 -1.87
N SER A 23 -4.09 5.03 -0.74
CA SER A 23 -2.77 5.67 -0.72
C SER A 23 -1.69 4.82 -1.41
N VAL A 24 -1.72 3.50 -1.21
CA VAL A 24 -0.84 2.54 -1.91
C VAL A 24 -1.12 2.51 -3.41
N ASN A 25 -2.38 2.40 -3.82
CA ASN A 25 -2.75 2.38 -5.23
C ASN A 25 -2.34 3.66 -5.97
N ILE A 26 -2.48 4.83 -5.32
CA ILE A 26 -2.03 6.12 -5.85
C ILE A 26 -0.50 6.14 -6.02
N ALA A 27 0.25 5.69 -5.03
CA ALA A 27 1.71 5.63 -5.10
C ALA A 27 2.20 4.70 -6.23
N ILE A 28 1.54 3.55 -6.41
CA ILE A 28 1.80 2.61 -7.52
C ILE A 28 1.53 3.29 -8.87
N ALA A 29 0.37 3.95 -9.02
CA ALA A 29 -0.01 4.63 -10.26
C ALA A 29 0.94 5.77 -10.62
N LEU A 30 1.41 6.51 -9.62
CA LEU A 30 2.36 7.63 -9.80
C LEU A 30 3.82 7.19 -9.90
N GLN A 31 4.12 5.92 -9.69
CA GLN A 31 5.49 5.38 -9.58
C GLN A 31 6.35 6.18 -8.60
N LYS A 32 5.75 6.58 -7.47
CA LYS A 32 6.43 7.36 -6.41
C LYS A 32 6.57 6.53 -5.14
N PRO A 33 7.66 6.68 -4.38
CA PRO A 33 7.82 6.01 -3.10
C PRO A 33 6.78 6.52 -2.09
N LEU A 34 6.23 5.61 -1.29
CA LEU A 34 5.27 5.91 -0.22
C LEU A 34 5.98 5.82 1.14
N LEU A 35 5.92 6.89 1.93
CA LEU A 35 6.43 6.90 3.30
C LEU A 35 5.28 6.62 4.27
N ILE A 36 5.31 5.48 4.94
CA ILE A 36 4.29 5.07 5.90
C ILE A 36 4.78 5.35 7.32
N LYS A 37 4.05 6.19 8.06
CA LYS A 37 4.30 6.49 9.47
C LYS A 37 3.30 5.74 10.36
N GLY A 38 3.71 5.42 11.58
CA GLY A 38 2.85 4.73 12.56
C GLY A 38 3.64 4.25 13.77
N GLU A 39 2.95 3.95 14.87
CA GLU A 39 3.54 3.53 16.14
C GLU A 39 4.31 2.19 16.02
N PRO A 40 5.37 1.94 16.81
CA PRO A 40 6.06 0.65 16.82
C PRO A 40 5.06 -0.52 16.97
N GLY A 41 5.22 -1.57 16.16
CA GLY A 41 4.31 -2.73 16.17
C GLY A 41 3.11 -2.68 15.20
N THR A 42 2.88 -1.59 14.45
CA THR A 42 1.76 -1.49 13.48
C THR A 42 2.01 -2.12 12.09
N GLY A 43 2.98 -3.04 11.99
CA GLY A 43 3.21 -3.81 10.75
C GLY A 43 3.73 -3.02 9.53
N LYS A 44 4.28 -1.81 9.73
CA LYS A 44 4.84 -0.95 8.66
C LYS A 44 5.87 -1.63 7.75
N THR A 45 6.61 -2.60 8.28
CA THR A 45 7.66 -3.33 7.52
C THR A 45 7.07 -4.27 6.48
N MET A 46 5.85 -4.77 6.67
CA MET A 46 5.20 -5.65 5.68
C MET A 46 4.58 -4.90 4.50
N LEU A 47 4.60 -3.57 4.51
CA LEU A 47 4.08 -2.71 3.45
C LEU A 47 5.17 -2.10 2.55
N ALA A 48 6.44 -2.25 2.91
CA ALA A 48 7.59 -1.83 2.10
C ALA A 48 8.02 -2.95 1.14
#